data_AF-A0A6G1RV39-F1
#
_entry.id   AF-A0A6G1RV39-F1
#
_cell.length_a   1.000
_cell.length_b   1.000
_cell.length_c   1.000
_cell.angle_alpha   90.00
_cell.angle_beta   90.00
_cell.angle_gamma   90.00
#
_symmetry.space_group_name_H-M   'P 1'
#
loop_
_entity.id
_entity.type
_entity.pdbx_description
1 polymer ?
#
loop_
_entity_poly.entity_id
_entity_poly.type
_entity_poly.pdbx_seq_one_letter_code
_entity_poly.pdbx_strand_id
1 'polypeptide(L)'
;VAARNATAATAAYLTQATEGLRRQIEEATERLTRLEGELTATQDANFNASHMLSAVDRGSRALNHSLQDLERRLHTLKTSNFLGAYDSIRQSHRESWDAERWADASTRAVPSPVSTSMATRRRAEQLLTSRRDEFNRQNAASRRALMDLAERAQALSLHPLNEKVCGATGNVPCAESPCGGAGCRDETGARRCGGLSCSGAVSTADSALDRARHAQEELQRATGDVAQLSHKVAEAKGKADEARLRAQAALDKANQTRARVESSNKELRELISNIK
;
A
#
# COMPACT_ATOMS: atom_id res chain seq x y z
N VAL A 1 14.25 -143.03 96.06
CA VAL A 1 14.63 -142.95 94.62
C VAL A 1 13.50 -142.36 93.73
N ALA A 2 12.22 -142.39 94.13
CA ALA A 2 11.09 -141.91 93.31
C ALA A 2 10.96 -140.37 93.11
N ALA A 3 11.42 -139.55 94.06
CA ALA A 3 11.27 -138.08 93.98
C ALA A 3 12.19 -137.39 92.94
N ARG A 4 13.29 -138.06 92.52
CA ARG A 4 14.19 -137.60 91.44
C ARG A 4 13.63 -137.89 90.03
N ASN A 5 12.66 -138.79 89.91
CA ASN A 5 12.11 -139.25 88.62
C ASN A 5 10.91 -138.41 88.16
N ALA A 6 10.11 -137.89 89.10
CA ALA A 6 8.98 -136.99 88.79
C ALA A 6 9.42 -135.57 88.40
N THR A 7 10.52 -135.07 88.96
CA THR A 7 11.17 -133.80 88.61
C THR A 7 11.90 -133.88 87.26
N ALA A 8 12.45 -135.04 86.90
CA ALA A 8 13.04 -135.27 85.58
C ALA A 8 11.99 -135.30 84.46
N ALA A 9 10.82 -135.89 84.70
CA ALA A 9 9.73 -135.97 83.72
C ALA A 9 9.06 -134.61 83.45
N THR A 10 8.84 -133.79 84.49
CA THR A 10 8.31 -132.43 84.35
C THR A 10 9.32 -131.47 83.71
N ALA A 11 10.62 -131.62 84.03
CA ALA A 11 11.68 -130.90 83.34
C ALA A 11 11.72 -131.25 81.85
N ALA A 12 11.62 -132.53 81.48
CA ALA A 12 11.61 -132.97 80.09
C ALA A 12 10.41 -132.44 79.28
N TYR A 13 9.21 -132.41 79.88
CA TYR A 13 8.01 -131.83 79.25
C TYR A 13 8.15 -130.32 79.04
N LEU A 14 8.68 -129.60 80.04
CA LEU A 14 8.98 -128.17 79.90
C LEU A 14 10.03 -127.92 78.82
N THR A 15 11.10 -128.72 78.75
CA THR A 15 12.11 -128.62 77.69
C THR A 15 11.51 -128.85 76.30
N GLN A 16 10.62 -129.83 76.16
CA GLN A 16 9.93 -130.12 74.89
C GLN A 16 8.94 -129.01 74.50
N ALA A 17 8.20 -128.46 75.46
CA ALA A 17 7.29 -127.33 75.23
C ALA A 17 8.05 -126.04 74.88
N THR A 18 9.19 -125.78 75.54
CA THR A 18 10.06 -124.65 75.20
C THR A 18 10.68 -124.80 73.83
N GLU A 19 11.08 -126.01 73.42
CA GLU A 19 11.62 -126.24 72.08
C GLU A 19 10.53 -126.13 70.99
N GLY A 20 9.31 -126.59 71.28
CA GLY A 20 8.16 -126.42 70.41
C GLY A 20 7.78 -124.95 70.20
N LEU A 21 7.77 -124.15 71.28
CA LEU A 21 7.58 -122.71 71.21
C LEU A 21 8.73 -122.02 70.46
N ARG A 22 9.97 -122.45 70.67
CA ARG A 22 11.15 -121.94 69.94
C ARG A 22 11.01 -122.15 68.44
N ARG A 23 10.59 -123.35 68.01
CA ARG A 23 10.35 -123.69 66.61
C ARG A 23 9.21 -122.87 65.98
N GLN A 24 8.12 -122.64 66.74
CA GLN A 24 7.01 -121.80 66.27
C GLN A 24 7.41 -120.32 66.15
N ILE A 25 8.23 -119.82 67.08
CA ILE A 25 8.79 -118.46 67.00
C ILE A 25 9.70 -118.36 65.77
N GLU A 26 10.56 -119.34 65.52
CA GLU A 26 11.43 -119.38 64.33
C GLU A 26 10.61 -119.36 63.02
N GLU A 27 9.58 -120.22 62.90
CA GLU A 27 8.67 -120.23 61.74
C GLU A 27 7.90 -118.90 61.57
N ALA A 28 7.46 -118.29 62.67
CA ALA A 28 6.78 -117.00 62.65
C ALA A 28 7.72 -115.85 62.25
N THR A 29 8.96 -115.85 62.74
CA THR A 29 9.99 -114.89 62.39
C THR A 29 10.39 -115.01 60.92
N GLU A 30 10.53 -116.22 60.39
CA GLU A 30 10.81 -116.44 58.97
C GLU A 30 9.66 -115.94 58.08
N ARG A 31 8.41 -116.21 58.48
CA ARG A 31 7.22 -115.68 57.79
C ARG A 31 7.16 -114.15 57.83
N LEU A 32 7.44 -113.53 58.97
CA LEU A 32 7.51 -112.07 59.10
C LEU A 32 8.59 -111.49 58.20
N THR A 33 9.80 -112.07 58.21
CA THR A 33 10.91 -111.61 57.36
C THR A 33 10.55 -111.68 55.87
N ARG A 34 9.87 -112.75 55.44
CA ARG A 34 9.38 -112.87 54.05
C ARG A 34 8.32 -111.82 53.73
N LEU A 35 7.32 -111.63 54.62
CA LEU A 35 6.27 -110.63 54.43
C LEU A 35 6.82 -109.20 54.42
N GLU A 36 7.82 -108.90 55.25
CA GLU A 36 8.54 -107.64 55.23
C GLU A 36 9.24 -107.44 53.89
N GLY A 37 9.91 -108.46 53.36
CA GLY A 37 10.51 -108.43 52.03
C GLY A 37 9.49 -108.22 50.89
N GLU A 38 8.36 -108.91 50.92
CA GLU A 38 7.25 -108.73 49.96
C GLU A 38 6.63 -107.34 50.06
N LEU A 39 6.49 -106.80 51.27
CA LEU A 39 5.98 -105.45 51.51
C LEU A 39 6.94 -104.40 50.96
N THR A 40 8.25 -104.52 51.22
CA THR A 40 9.26 -103.63 50.65
C THR A 40 9.25 -103.68 49.13
N ALA A 41 9.22 -104.88 48.53
CA ALA A 41 9.13 -105.04 47.08
C ALA A 41 7.87 -104.39 46.49
N THR A 42 6.72 -104.53 47.17
CA THR A 42 5.45 -103.92 46.76
C THR A 42 5.48 -102.40 46.90
N GLN A 43 6.09 -101.88 47.97
CA GLN A 43 6.27 -100.44 48.18
C GLN A 43 7.16 -99.82 47.11
N ASP A 44 8.27 -100.46 46.77
CA ASP A 44 9.17 -100.02 45.69
C ASP A 44 8.46 -100.03 44.33
N ALA A 45 7.70 -101.10 44.04
CA ALA A 45 6.90 -101.18 42.83
C ALA A 45 5.83 -100.06 42.76
N ASN A 46 5.15 -99.78 43.87
CA ASN A 46 4.15 -98.72 43.94
C ASN A 46 4.78 -97.31 43.83
N PHE A 47 5.96 -97.10 44.43
CA PHE A 47 6.72 -95.86 44.27
C PHE A 47 7.14 -95.65 42.81
N ASN A 48 7.65 -96.68 42.15
CA ASN A 48 8.03 -96.62 40.75
C ASN A 48 6.81 -96.36 39.84
N ALA A 49 5.68 -97.05 40.08
CA ALA A 49 4.44 -96.82 39.35
C ALA A 49 3.91 -95.38 39.54
N SER A 50 3.93 -94.86 40.77
CA SER A 50 3.53 -93.48 41.08
C SER A 50 4.43 -92.44 40.40
N HIS A 51 5.74 -92.71 40.34
CA HIS A 51 6.69 -91.86 39.62
C HIS A 51 6.42 -91.86 38.11
N MET A 52 6.16 -93.03 37.51
CA MET A 52 5.81 -93.14 36.09
C MET A 52 4.49 -92.42 35.77
N LEU A 53 3.46 -92.57 36.61
CA LEU A 53 2.20 -91.84 36.47
C LEU A 53 2.41 -90.32 36.53
N SER A 54 3.26 -89.84 37.44
CA SER A 54 3.60 -88.42 37.55
C SER A 54 4.38 -87.89 36.34
N ALA A 55 5.21 -88.73 35.71
CA ALA A 55 5.88 -88.39 34.45
C ALA A 55 4.87 -88.29 33.30
N VAL A 56 3.93 -89.24 33.21
CA VAL A 56 2.86 -89.24 32.21
C VAL A 56 1.91 -88.04 32.38
N ASP A 57 1.50 -87.70 33.61
CA ASP A 57 0.64 -86.53 33.88
C ASP A 57 1.33 -85.22 33.45
N ARG A 58 2.61 -85.05 33.77
CA ARG A 58 3.39 -83.90 33.32
C ARG A 58 3.50 -83.84 31.79
N GLY A 59 3.75 -84.97 31.14
CA GLY A 59 3.77 -85.07 29.68
C GLY A 59 2.41 -84.70 29.06
N SER A 60 1.32 -85.18 29.63
CA SER A 60 -0.05 -84.87 29.21
C SER A 60 -0.35 -83.37 29.30
N ARG A 61 0.02 -82.72 30.41
CA ARG A 61 -0.13 -81.26 30.59
C ARG A 61 0.70 -80.46 29.60
N ALA A 62 1.96 -80.84 29.38
CA ALA A 62 2.84 -80.17 28.43
C ALA A 62 2.32 -80.29 26.99
N LEU A 63 1.81 -81.47 26.63
CA LEU A 63 1.17 -81.70 25.33
C LEU A 63 -0.09 -80.85 25.18
N ASN A 64 -0.95 -80.81 26.19
CA ASN A 64 -2.17 -79.98 26.17
C ASN A 64 -1.84 -78.49 25.97
N HIS A 65 -0.80 -77.98 26.61
CA HIS A 65 -0.35 -76.60 26.43
C HIS A 65 0.17 -76.32 25.02
N SER A 66 0.92 -77.27 24.45
CA SER A 66 1.43 -77.19 23.08
C SER A 66 0.28 -77.20 22.06
N LEU A 67 -0.75 -78.01 22.29
CA LEU A 67 -1.95 -78.03 21.45
C LEU A 67 -2.70 -76.70 21.51
N GLN A 68 -2.88 -76.12 22.70
CA GLN A 68 -3.51 -74.81 22.87
C GLN A 68 -2.70 -73.67 22.22
N ASP A 69 -1.36 -73.72 22.25
CA ASP A 69 -0.52 -72.75 21.52
C ASP A 69 -0.68 -72.88 20.00
N LEU A 70 -0.67 -74.12 19.51
CA LEU A 70 -0.85 -74.40 18.09
C LEU A 70 -2.22 -73.96 17.59
N GLU A 71 -3.28 -74.22 18.37
CA GLU A 71 -4.64 -73.78 18.06
C GLU A 71 -4.74 -72.25 17.98
N ARG A 72 -4.13 -71.52 18.93
CA ARG A 72 -4.07 -70.05 18.89
C ARG A 72 -3.35 -69.54 17.64
N ARG A 73 -2.19 -70.10 17.29
CA ARG A 73 -1.45 -69.72 16.07
C ARG A 73 -2.25 -69.99 14.81
N LEU A 74 -2.90 -71.15 14.73
CA LEU A 74 -3.77 -71.50 13.61
C LEU A 74 -4.94 -70.52 13.50
N HIS A 75 -5.56 -70.14 14.62
CA HIS A 75 -6.63 -69.15 14.63
C HIS A 75 -6.17 -67.79 14.12
N THR A 76 -4.98 -67.32 14.54
CA THR A 76 -4.38 -66.08 14.01
C THR A 76 -4.12 -66.19 12.51
N LEU A 77 -3.56 -67.29 12.02
CA LEU A 77 -3.33 -67.51 10.59
C LEU A 77 -4.64 -67.53 9.80
N LYS A 78 -5.68 -68.20 10.33
CA LYS A 78 -7.00 -68.31 9.70
C LYS A 78 -7.72 -66.95 9.62
N THR A 79 -7.56 -66.11 10.64
CA THR A 79 -8.23 -64.80 10.71
C THR A 79 -7.42 -63.68 10.05
N SER A 80 -6.14 -63.91 9.76
CA SER A 80 -5.27 -62.93 9.08
C SER A 80 -5.61 -62.82 7.59
N ASN A 81 -5.83 -61.60 7.12
CA ASN A 81 -6.13 -61.33 5.71
C ASN A 81 -4.87 -61.04 4.88
N PHE A 82 -4.03 -62.08 4.68
CA PHE A 82 -2.79 -61.94 3.92
C PHE A 82 -3.02 -61.54 2.46
N LEU A 83 -4.08 -62.05 1.83
CA LEU A 83 -4.42 -61.71 0.45
C LEU A 83 -4.82 -60.24 0.32
N GLY A 84 -5.64 -59.71 1.25
CA GLY A 84 -5.98 -58.30 1.26
C GLY A 84 -4.78 -57.38 1.50
N ALA A 85 -3.87 -57.76 2.41
CA ALA A 85 -2.63 -57.02 2.62
C ALA A 85 -1.74 -57.01 1.36
N TYR A 86 -1.60 -58.17 0.70
CA TYR A 86 -0.87 -58.27 -0.56
C TYR A 86 -1.50 -57.44 -1.69
N ASP A 87 -2.82 -57.50 -1.83
CA ASP A 87 -3.54 -56.70 -2.82
C ASP A 87 -3.38 -55.20 -2.56
N SER A 88 -3.43 -54.78 -1.30
CA SER A 88 -3.18 -53.39 -0.89
C SER A 88 -1.77 -52.94 -1.23
N ILE A 89 -0.74 -53.75 -0.91
CA ILE A 89 0.66 -53.44 -1.26
C ILE A 89 0.82 -53.30 -2.77
N ARG A 90 0.24 -54.23 -3.55
CA ARG A 90 0.32 -54.19 -5.01
C ARG A 90 -0.39 -52.97 -5.58
N GLN A 91 -1.52 -52.57 -5.00
CA GLN A 91 -2.26 -51.37 -5.42
C GLN A 91 -1.45 -50.10 -5.14
N SER A 92 -0.94 -49.92 -3.92
CA SER A 92 -0.13 -48.75 -3.57
C SER A 92 1.16 -48.66 -4.38
N HIS A 93 1.77 -49.81 -4.73
CA HIS A 93 2.92 -49.84 -5.64
C HIS A 93 2.55 -49.31 -7.03
N ARG A 94 1.41 -49.73 -7.60
CA ARG A 94 0.95 -49.23 -8.91
C ARG A 94 0.69 -47.73 -8.88
N GLU A 95 -0.01 -47.25 -7.86
CA GLU A 95 -0.29 -45.82 -7.69
C GLU A 95 0.98 -44.99 -7.56
N SER A 96 1.95 -45.46 -6.77
CA SER A 96 3.25 -44.81 -6.61
C SER A 96 4.02 -44.74 -7.92
N TRP A 97 3.99 -45.83 -8.69
CA TRP A 97 4.69 -45.92 -9.96
C TRP A 97 4.05 -45.04 -11.04
N ASP A 98 2.72 -44.97 -11.09
CA ASP A 98 2.03 -44.04 -11.98
C ASP A 98 2.36 -42.60 -11.58
N ALA A 99 2.33 -42.25 -10.30
CA ALA A 99 2.68 -40.92 -9.81
C ALA A 99 4.12 -40.53 -10.18
N GLU A 100 5.09 -41.44 -10.04
CA GLU A 100 6.47 -41.25 -10.46
C GLU A 100 6.55 -40.96 -11.97
N ARG A 101 5.88 -41.78 -12.78
CA ARG A 101 5.81 -41.58 -14.23
C ARG A 101 5.23 -40.21 -14.61
N TRP A 102 4.16 -39.78 -13.95
CA TRP A 102 3.56 -38.46 -14.19
C TRP A 102 4.50 -37.31 -13.80
N ALA A 103 5.21 -37.45 -12.68
CA ALA A 103 6.19 -36.47 -12.24
C ALA A 103 7.36 -36.37 -13.23
N ASP A 104 7.89 -37.51 -13.69
CA ASP A 104 8.98 -37.56 -14.66
C ASP A 104 8.55 -37.02 -16.04
N ALA A 105 7.35 -37.37 -16.50
CA ALA A 105 6.78 -36.80 -17.73
C ALA A 105 6.62 -35.26 -17.63
N SER A 106 6.31 -34.75 -16.43
CA SER A 106 6.10 -33.32 -16.21
C SER A 106 7.40 -32.52 -16.03
N THR A 107 8.46 -33.17 -15.52
CA THR A 107 9.68 -32.48 -15.06
C THR A 107 10.95 -32.87 -15.82
N ARG A 108 11.11 -34.14 -16.19
CA ARG A 108 12.33 -34.68 -16.82
C ARG A 108 12.21 -34.89 -18.32
N ALA A 109 11.02 -35.25 -18.80
CA ALA A 109 10.81 -35.48 -20.23
C ALA A 109 11.01 -34.20 -21.03
N VAL A 110 11.36 -34.36 -22.31
CA VAL A 110 11.45 -33.25 -23.26
C VAL A 110 10.70 -33.66 -24.53
N PRO A 111 9.62 -32.96 -24.92
CA PRO A 111 9.04 -31.79 -24.26
C PRO A 111 8.20 -32.17 -23.01
N SER A 112 8.35 -31.39 -21.94
CA SER A 112 7.52 -31.38 -20.73
C SER A 112 7.04 -29.96 -20.40
N PRO A 113 5.98 -29.80 -19.57
CA PRO A 113 5.54 -28.49 -19.07
C PRO A 113 6.68 -27.63 -18.50
N VAL A 114 7.59 -28.23 -17.72
CA VAL A 114 8.75 -27.51 -17.16
C VAL A 114 9.71 -27.06 -18.27
N SER A 115 10.02 -27.91 -19.25
CA SER A 115 10.89 -27.54 -20.37
C SER A 115 10.28 -26.43 -21.26
N THR A 116 8.96 -26.49 -21.50
CA THR A 116 8.22 -25.48 -22.28
C THR A 116 8.18 -24.15 -21.53
N SER A 117 7.94 -24.19 -20.22
CA SER A 117 8.00 -23.01 -19.35
C SER A 117 9.40 -22.38 -19.38
N MET A 118 10.46 -23.18 -19.27
CA MET A 118 11.84 -22.71 -19.37
C MET A 118 12.13 -22.05 -20.73
N ALA A 119 11.70 -22.66 -21.84
CA ALA A 119 11.88 -22.11 -23.18
C ALA A 119 11.14 -20.78 -23.35
N THR A 120 9.90 -20.70 -22.84
CA THR A 120 9.09 -19.48 -22.88
C THR A 120 9.72 -18.36 -22.07
N ARG A 121 10.18 -18.66 -20.85
CA ARG A 121 10.91 -17.71 -20.01
C ARG A 121 12.16 -17.17 -20.72
N ARG A 122 12.99 -18.05 -21.28
CA ARG A 122 14.20 -17.64 -22.01
C ARG A 122 13.87 -16.73 -23.20
N ARG A 123 12.80 -17.03 -23.94
CA ARG A 123 12.36 -16.18 -25.05
C ARG A 123 11.90 -14.81 -24.57
N ALA A 124 11.16 -14.75 -23.46
CA ALA A 124 10.74 -13.48 -22.86
C ALA A 124 11.93 -12.65 -22.37
N GLU A 125 12.90 -13.27 -21.70
CA GLU A 125 14.14 -12.63 -21.25
C GLU A 125 14.96 -12.06 -22.43
N GLN A 126 15.09 -12.83 -23.51
CA GLN A 126 15.78 -12.35 -24.73
C GLN A 126 15.05 -11.16 -25.36
N LEU A 127 13.71 -11.19 -25.44
CA LEU A 127 12.92 -10.08 -25.96
C LEU A 127 13.09 -8.82 -25.09
N LEU A 128 13.02 -8.96 -23.78
CA LEU A 128 13.22 -7.85 -22.84
C LEU A 128 14.63 -7.25 -22.98
N THR A 129 15.67 -8.09 -23.01
CA THR A 129 17.04 -7.61 -23.18
C THR A 129 17.24 -6.94 -24.54
N SER A 130 16.71 -7.51 -25.62
CA SER A 130 16.86 -6.94 -26.97
C SER A 130 16.21 -5.57 -27.13
N ARG A 131 15.07 -5.32 -26.45
CA ARG A 131 14.32 -4.05 -26.55
C ARG A 131 14.68 -3.03 -25.48
N ARG A 132 15.44 -3.42 -24.46
CA ARG A 132 15.75 -2.56 -23.30
C ARG A 132 16.38 -1.24 -23.72
N ASP A 133 17.40 -1.28 -24.57
CA ASP A 133 18.18 -0.08 -24.92
C ASP A 133 17.41 0.86 -25.84
N GLU A 134 16.60 0.31 -26.75
CA GLU A 134 15.70 1.10 -27.60
C GLU A 134 14.62 1.78 -26.76
N PHE A 135 13.94 1.03 -25.88
CA PHE A 135 12.93 1.57 -24.98
C PHE A 135 13.51 2.69 -24.10
N ASN A 136 14.69 2.47 -23.50
CA ASN A 136 15.33 3.46 -22.66
C ASN A 136 15.71 4.73 -23.44
N ARG A 137 16.25 4.57 -24.66
CA ARG A 137 16.57 5.71 -25.54
C ARG A 137 15.32 6.51 -25.89
N GLN A 138 14.23 5.83 -26.29
CA GLN A 138 13.00 6.50 -26.67
C GLN A 138 12.32 7.18 -25.48
N ASN A 139 12.27 6.52 -24.32
CA ASN A 139 11.77 7.11 -23.08
C ASN A 139 12.58 8.35 -22.67
N ALA A 140 13.91 8.30 -22.76
CA ALA A 140 14.76 9.45 -22.49
C ALA A 140 14.54 10.59 -23.50
N ALA A 141 14.39 10.28 -24.79
CA ALA A 141 14.09 11.26 -25.82
C ALA A 141 12.72 11.92 -25.58
N SER A 142 11.68 11.15 -25.31
CA SER A 142 10.34 11.66 -24.99
C SER A 142 10.35 12.55 -23.75
N ARG A 143 11.07 12.16 -22.68
CA ARG A 143 11.23 13.01 -21.49
C ARG A 143 11.90 14.33 -21.80
N ARG A 144 12.97 14.33 -22.60
CA ARG A 144 13.63 15.57 -23.04
C ARG A 144 12.71 16.44 -23.88
N ALA A 145 11.97 15.85 -24.82
CA ALA A 145 11.00 16.57 -25.64
C ALA A 145 9.88 17.20 -24.80
N LEU A 146 9.39 16.50 -23.77
CA LEU A 146 8.40 17.04 -22.84
C LEU A 146 8.96 18.20 -22.00
N MET A 147 10.22 18.09 -21.55
CA MET A 147 10.89 19.18 -20.82
C MET A 147 11.09 20.42 -21.71
N ASP A 148 11.58 20.24 -22.95
CA ASP A 148 11.74 21.32 -23.92
C ASP A 148 10.38 21.96 -24.27
N LEU A 149 9.33 21.15 -24.43
CA LEU A 149 7.98 21.66 -24.67
C LEU A 149 7.45 22.47 -23.47
N ALA A 150 7.69 22.01 -22.25
CA ALA A 150 7.29 22.72 -21.03
C ALA A 150 8.03 24.05 -20.89
N GLU A 151 9.34 24.08 -21.18
CA GLU A 151 10.14 25.29 -21.19
C GLU A 151 9.65 26.28 -22.25
N ARG A 152 9.38 25.82 -23.47
CA ARG A 152 8.81 26.65 -24.54
C ARG A 152 7.42 27.19 -24.16
N ALA A 153 6.58 26.38 -23.55
CA ALA A 153 5.26 26.81 -23.08
C ALA A 153 5.39 27.89 -21.99
N GLN A 154 6.35 27.76 -21.08
CA GLN A 154 6.64 28.78 -20.07
C GLN A 154 7.21 30.05 -20.69
N ALA A 155 8.08 29.95 -21.70
CA ALA A 155 8.62 31.09 -22.44
C ALA A 155 7.52 31.85 -23.22
N LEU A 156 6.48 31.15 -23.66
CA LEU A 156 5.28 31.74 -24.28
C LEU A 156 4.28 32.34 -23.26
N SER A 157 4.60 32.31 -21.96
CA SER A 157 3.74 32.88 -20.93
C SER A 157 3.50 34.36 -21.15
N LEU A 158 2.23 34.74 -21.26
CA LEU A 158 1.80 36.14 -21.39
C LEU A 158 1.81 36.88 -20.06
N HIS A 159 2.25 36.25 -18.96
CA HIS A 159 2.24 36.84 -17.63
C HIS A 159 2.96 38.20 -17.56
N PRO A 160 4.22 38.34 -18.04
CA PRO A 160 4.94 39.61 -17.95
C PRO A 160 4.30 40.70 -18.82
N LEU A 161 3.71 40.30 -19.95
CA LEU A 161 3.00 41.23 -20.84
C LEU A 161 1.69 41.69 -20.20
N ASN A 162 0.94 40.78 -19.57
CA ASN A 162 -0.30 41.07 -18.86
C ASN A 162 -0.10 42.07 -17.73
N GLU A 163 0.98 41.89 -16.96
CA GLU A 163 1.35 42.81 -15.88
C GLU A 163 1.66 44.20 -16.43
N LYS A 164 2.45 44.31 -17.50
CA LYS A 164 2.77 45.61 -18.13
C LYS A 164 1.55 46.29 -18.78
N VAL A 165 0.65 45.52 -19.39
CA VAL A 165 -0.46 46.07 -20.20
C VAL A 165 -1.70 46.31 -19.35
N CYS A 166 -2.14 45.32 -18.58
CA CYS A 166 -3.36 45.39 -17.78
C CYS A 166 -3.10 45.79 -16.32
N GLY A 167 -1.89 45.57 -15.78
CA GLY A 167 -1.53 46.00 -14.42
C GLY A 167 -1.79 44.95 -13.32
N ALA A 168 -2.04 43.69 -13.67
CA ALA A 168 -2.15 42.58 -12.72
C ALA A 168 -1.28 41.39 -13.13
N THR A 169 -0.80 40.64 -12.13
CA THR A 169 -0.05 39.41 -12.33
C THR A 169 -0.90 38.41 -13.11
N GLY A 170 -0.46 38.03 -14.31
CA GLY A 170 -1.22 37.23 -15.28
C GLY A 170 -1.47 35.74 -14.91
N ASN A 171 -1.33 35.34 -13.64
CA ASN A 171 -1.60 33.97 -13.16
C ASN A 171 -2.95 33.84 -12.47
N VAL A 172 -3.74 34.91 -12.44
CA VAL A 172 -5.05 34.93 -11.78
C VAL A 172 -6.13 34.72 -12.84
N PRO A 173 -7.11 33.81 -12.62
CA PRO A 173 -8.25 33.65 -13.52
C PRO A 173 -9.00 34.96 -13.75
N CYS A 174 -9.63 35.11 -14.91
CA CYS A 174 -10.31 36.36 -15.28
C CYS A 174 -11.40 36.81 -14.28
N ALA A 175 -12.04 35.85 -13.59
CA ALA A 175 -13.05 36.12 -12.57
C ALA A 175 -12.46 36.74 -11.28
N GLU A 176 -11.20 36.44 -10.98
CA GLU A 176 -10.53 36.86 -9.74
C GLU A 176 -9.56 38.03 -9.97
N SER A 177 -9.12 38.25 -11.22
CA SER A 177 -8.18 39.33 -11.52
C SER A 177 -8.86 40.70 -11.39
N PRO A 178 -8.37 41.62 -10.54
CA PRO A 178 -8.96 42.95 -10.39
C PRO A 178 -8.80 43.81 -11.65
N CYS A 179 -7.70 43.61 -12.39
CA CYS A 179 -7.37 44.36 -13.61
C CYS A 179 -7.63 43.57 -14.90
N GLY A 180 -8.22 42.39 -14.81
CA GLY A 180 -8.45 41.51 -15.96
C GLY A 180 -7.15 40.97 -16.57
N GLY A 181 -7.16 40.74 -17.89
CA GLY A 181 -5.99 40.22 -18.58
C GLY A 181 -6.16 39.81 -20.04
N ALA A 182 -5.09 39.27 -20.62
CA ALA A 182 -5.04 38.80 -22.00
C ALA A 182 -6.07 37.68 -22.22
N GLY A 183 -7.12 37.97 -22.99
CA GLY A 183 -8.23 37.03 -23.22
C GLY A 183 -9.41 37.19 -22.28
N CYS A 184 -9.29 37.97 -21.20
CA CYS A 184 -10.39 38.23 -20.29
C CYS A 184 -11.46 39.09 -20.95
N ARG A 185 -12.71 38.73 -20.67
CA ARG A 185 -13.89 39.47 -21.09
C ARG A 185 -14.78 39.73 -19.90
N ASP A 186 -15.50 40.83 -19.94
CA ASP A 186 -16.55 41.13 -18.99
C ASP A 186 -17.87 40.42 -19.36
N GLU A 187 -18.89 40.61 -18.53
CA GLU A 187 -20.24 40.04 -18.72
C GLU A 187 -20.92 40.50 -20.02
N THR A 188 -20.47 41.61 -20.60
CA THR A 188 -20.96 42.14 -21.88
C THR A 188 -20.17 41.60 -23.09
N GLY A 189 -19.14 40.78 -22.84
CA GLY A 189 -18.25 40.23 -23.85
C GLY A 189 -17.16 41.19 -24.30
N ALA A 190 -17.07 42.41 -23.76
CA ALA A 190 -16.01 43.37 -24.06
C ALA A 190 -14.70 42.94 -23.37
N ARG A 191 -13.56 43.42 -23.90
CA ARG A 191 -12.23 43.06 -23.38
C ARG A 191 -12.04 43.71 -22.00
N ARG A 192 -11.72 42.89 -21.00
CA ARG A 192 -11.49 43.34 -19.62
C ARG A 192 -10.00 43.39 -19.34
N CYS A 193 -9.42 44.58 -19.37
CA CYS A 193 -7.99 44.84 -19.11
C CYS A 193 -7.82 46.27 -18.58
N GLY A 194 -7.16 46.42 -17.43
CA GLY A 194 -7.04 47.70 -16.74
C GLY A 194 -8.23 48.00 -15.82
N GLY A 195 -8.41 49.28 -15.50
CA GLY A 195 -9.40 49.76 -14.54
C GLY A 195 -8.80 50.67 -13.47
N LEU A 196 -9.67 51.12 -12.56
CA LEU A 196 -9.32 51.99 -11.44
C LEU A 196 -8.37 51.23 -10.50
N SER A 197 -7.21 51.83 -10.17
CA SER A 197 -6.13 51.23 -9.35
C SER A 197 -5.19 50.25 -10.07
N CYS A 198 -5.35 50.06 -11.38
CA CYS A 198 -4.42 49.25 -12.17
C CYS A 198 -3.31 50.13 -12.75
N SER A 199 -2.06 49.68 -12.64
CA SER A 199 -0.86 50.41 -13.10
C SER A 199 -0.41 50.04 -14.52
N GLY A 200 -1.26 49.33 -15.26
CA GLY A 200 -0.97 48.89 -16.63
C GLY A 200 -1.01 50.03 -17.65
N ALA A 201 -0.44 49.76 -18.83
CA ALA A 201 -0.45 50.68 -19.96
C ALA A 201 -1.87 51.13 -20.36
N VAL A 202 -2.86 50.23 -20.30
CA VAL A 202 -4.26 50.56 -20.65
C VAL A 202 -4.83 51.61 -19.69
N SER A 203 -4.79 51.36 -18.37
CA SER A 203 -5.26 52.32 -17.37
C SER A 203 -4.53 53.67 -17.44
N THR A 204 -3.24 53.64 -17.75
CA THR A 204 -2.44 54.86 -17.91
C THR A 204 -2.89 55.67 -19.12
N ALA A 205 -3.13 55.01 -20.26
CA ALA A 205 -3.62 55.64 -21.48
C ALA A 205 -5.03 56.23 -21.29
N ASP A 206 -5.94 55.47 -20.67
CA ASP A 206 -7.30 55.94 -20.37
C ASP A 206 -7.28 57.17 -19.46
N SER A 207 -6.48 57.13 -18.38
CA SER A 207 -6.32 58.27 -17.47
C SER A 207 -5.74 59.50 -18.17
N ALA A 208 -4.82 59.31 -19.11
CA ALA A 208 -4.23 60.40 -19.89
C ALA A 208 -5.25 60.99 -20.88
N LEU A 209 -6.06 60.16 -21.52
CA LEU A 209 -7.14 60.58 -22.42
C LEU A 209 -8.20 61.39 -21.67
N ASP A 210 -8.62 60.93 -20.49
CA ASP A 210 -9.59 61.65 -19.67
C ASP A 210 -9.05 63.01 -19.22
N ARG A 211 -7.78 63.09 -18.79
CA ARG A 211 -7.13 64.37 -18.49
C ARG A 211 -7.04 65.29 -19.71
N ALA A 212 -6.74 64.74 -20.89
CA ALA A 212 -6.66 65.53 -22.12
C ALA A 212 -8.04 66.08 -22.53
N ARG A 213 -9.10 65.27 -22.42
CA ARG A 213 -10.48 65.72 -22.65
C ARG A 213 -10.89 66.81 -21.67
N HIS A 214 -10.59 66.60 -20.39
CA HIS A 214 -10.89 67.61 -19.37
C HIS A 214 -10.14 68.93 -19.64
N ALA A 215 -8.85 68.85 -19.97
CA ALA A 215 -8.07 70.03 -20.36
C ALA A 215 -8.62 70.70 -21.63
N GLN A 216 -9.11 69.93 -22.60
CA GLN A 216 -9.75 70.45 -23.81
C GLN A 216 -11.04 71.21 -23.49
N GLU A 217 -11.89 70.66 -22.63
CA GLU A 217 -13.13 71.30 -22.18
C GLU A 217 -12.85 72.62 -21.43
N GLU A 218 -11.88 72.60 -20.51
CA GLU A 218 -11.46 73.80 -19.79
C GLU A 218 -10.86 74.86 -20.73
N LEU A 219 -10.07 74.44 -21.72
CA LEU A 219 -9.53 75.35 -22.73
C LEU A 219 -10.63 75.98 -23.60
N GLN A 220 -11.66 75.21 -23.97
CA GLN A 220 -12.82 75.73 -24.70
C GLN A 220 -13.57 76.78 -23.88
N ARG A 221 -13.78 76.53 -22.57
CA ARG A 221 -14.39 77.51 -21.65
C ARG A 221 -13.56 78.78 -21.56
N ALA A 222 -12.26 78.65 -21.30
CA ALA A 222 -11.35 79.79 -21.22
C ALA A 222 -11.30 80.59 -22.53
N THR A 223 -11.37 79.94 -23.69
CA THR A 223 -11.43 80.62 -24.98
C THR A 223 -12.73 81.42 -25.14
N GLY A 224 -13.87 80.86 -24.69
CA GLY A 224 -15.14 81.58 -24.63
C GLY A 224 -15.08 82.82 -23.73
N ASP A 225 -14.47 82.70 -22.56
CA ASP A 225 -14.28 83.81 -21.63
C ASP A 225 -13.38 84.91 -22.21
N VAL A 226 -12.29 84.54 -22.88
CA VAL A 226 -11.39 85.48 -23.56
C VAL A 226 -12.11 86.19 -24.70
N ALA A 227 -12.93 85.49 -25.49
CA ALA A 227 -13.72 86.10 -26.56
C ALA A 227 -14.71 87.13 -25.99
N GLN A 228 -15.40 86.79 -24.89
CA GLN A 228 -16.31 87.70 -24.21
C GLN A 228 -15.57 88.91 -23.63
N LEU A 229 -14.40 88.70 -23.02
CA LEU A 229 -13.58 89.77 -22.48
C LEU A 229 -13.06 90.70 -23.58
N SER A 230 -12.60 90.13 -24.71
CA SER A 230 -12.15 90.89 -25.88
C SER A 230 -13.27 91.77 -26.44
N HIS A 231 -14.51 91.26 -26.51
CA HIS A 231 -15.66 92.06 -26.91
C HIS A 231 -15.88 93.25 -25.95
N LYS A 232 -15.86 93.01 -24.63
CA LYS A 232 -16.00 94.07 -23.62
C LYS A 232 -14.87 95.12 -23.71
N VAL A 233 -13.63 94.69 -23.96
CA VAL A 233 -12.49 95.60 -24.13
C VAL A 233 -12.62 96.43 -25.40
N ALA A 234 -13.06 95.83 -26.52
CA ALA A 234 -13.32 96.56 -27.75
C ALA A 234 -14.42 97.60 -27.58
N GLU A 235 -15.51 97.25 -26.88
CA GLU A 235 -16.59 98.19 -26.53
C GLU A 235 -16.09 99.33 -25.64
N ALA A 236 -15.29 99.02 -24.61
CA ALA A 236 -14.70 100.02 -23.73
C ALA A 236 -13.74 100.95 -24.48
N LYS A 237 -12.92 100.41 -25.39
CA LYS A 237 -12.05 101.21 -26.27
C LYS A 237 -12.88 102.13 -27.17
N GLY A 238 -13.94 101.63 -27.80
CA GLY A 238 -14.83 102.45 -28.63
C GLY A 238 -15.43 103.63 -27.85
N LYS A 239 -15.91 103.37 -26.61
CA LYS A 239 -16.38 104.42 -25.69
C LYS A 239 -15.28 105.41 -25.32
N ALA A 240 -14.05 104.94 -25.07
CA ALA A 240 -12.91 105.79 -24.75
C ALA A 240 -12.49 106.67 -25.95
N ASP A 241 -12.46 106.11 -27.17
CA ASP A 241 -12.16 106.85 -28.40
C ASP A 241 -13.24 107.91 -28.68
N GLU A 242 -14.51 107.60 -28.45
CA GLU A 242 -15.60 108.57 -28.53
C GLU A 242 -15.44 109.71 -27.51
N ALA A 243 -15.11 109.38 -26.26
CA ALA A 243 -14.83 110.38 -25.23
C ALA A 243 -13.63 111.27 -25.60
N ARG A 244 -12.56 110.68 -26.15
CA ARG A 244 -11.39 111.42 -26.64
C ARG A 244 -11.76 112.37 -27.78
N LEU A 245 -12.54 111.92 -28.76
CA LEU A 245 -12.99 112.74 -29.88
C LEU A 245 -13.84 113.93 -29.38
N ARG A 246 -14.76 113.69 -28.44
CA ARG A 246 -15.55 114.76 -27.80
C ARG A 246 -14.65 115.75 -27.05
N ALA A 247 -13.66 115.27 -26.30
CA ALA A 247 -12.71 116.12 -25.60
C ALA A 247 -11.85 116.95 -26.57
N GLN A 248 -11.38 116.35 -27.67
CA GLN A 248 -10.63 117.05 -28.71
C GLN A 248 -11.48 118.13 -29.39
N ALA A 249 -12.72 117.81 -29.75
CA ALA A 249 -13.65 118.78 -30.32
C ALA A 249 -13.91 119.95 -29.35
N ALA A 250 -14.02 119.68 -28.05
CA ALA A 250 -14.13 120.72 -27.03
C ALA A 250 -12.86 121.57 -26.94
N LEU A 251 -11.67 120.96 -27.00
CA LEU A 251 -10.39 121.66 -27.00
C LEU A 251 -10.21 122.55 -28.24
N ASP A 252 -10.52 122.04 -29.43
CA ASP A 252 -10.43 122.80 -30.69
C ASP A 252 -11.38 124.01 -30.65
N LYS A 253 -12.60 123.82 -30.13
CA LYS A 253 -13.56 124.91 -29.92
C LYS A 253 -13.05 125.93 -28.90
N ALA A 254 -12.40 125.49 -27.82
CA ALA A 254 -11.76 126.37 -26.86
C ALA A 254 -10.60 127.17 -27.50
N ASN A 255 -9.76 126.54 -28.31
CA ASN A 255 -8.66 127.19 -29.03
C ASN A 255 -9.15 128.21 -30.06
N GLN A 256 -10.19 127.89 -30.84
CA GLN A 256 -10.82 128.86 -31.75
C GLN A 256 -11.36 130.07 -30.98
N THR A 257 -11.98 129.82 -29.82
CA THR A 257 -12.47 130.89 -28.95
C THR A 257 -11.29 131.76 -28.45
N ARG A 258 -10.17 131.15 -28.03
CA ARG A 258 -8.96 131.87 -27.63
C ARG A 258 -8.40 132.73 -28.77
N ALA A 259 -8.23 132.17 -29.96
CA ALA A 259 -7.71 132.89 -31.13
C ALA A 259 -8.62 134.08 -31.50
N ARG A 260 -9.95 133.91 -31.40
CA ARG A 260 -10.91 134.99 -31.60
C ARG A 260 -10.72 136.11 -30.57
N VAL A 261 -10.56 135.76 -29.29
CA VAL A 261 -10.28 136.71 -28.21
C VAL A 261 -8.93 137.43 -28.41
N GLU A 262 -7.88 136.72 -28.83
CA GLU A 262 -6.56 137.30 -29.13
C GLU A 262 -6.61 138.27 -30.32
N SER A 263 -7.33 137.91 -31.40
CA SER A 263 -7.56 138.82 -32.54
C SER A 263 -8.28 140.08 -32.11
N SER A 264 -9.38 139.95 -31.36
CA SER A 264 -10.12 141.09 -30.84
C SER A 264 -9.27 141.94 -29.88
N ASN A 265 -8.37 141.34 -29.10
CA ASN A 265 -7.43 142.08 -28.23
C ASN A 265 -6.36 142.83 -29.04
N LYS A 266 -5.85 142.23 -30.12
CA LYS A 266 -4.88 142.85 -31.03
C LYS A 266 -5.50 144.02 -31.80
N GLU A 267 -6.71 143.86 -32.32
CA GLU A 267 -7.52 144.93 -32.93
C GLU A 267 -7.74 146.08 -31.93
N LEU A 268 -8.06 145.77 -30.67
CA LEU A 268 -8.15 146.77 -29.59
C LEU A 268 -6.82 147.50 -29.36
N ARG A 269 -5.67 146.81 -29.39
CA ARG A 269 -4.35 147.43 -29.20
C ARG A 269 -3.89 148.27 -30.39
N GLU A 270 -4.19 147.86 -31.62
CA GLU A 270 -3.94 148.67 -32.83
C GLU A 270 -4.78 149.95 -32.83
N LEU A 271 -6.03 149.87 -32.36
CA LEU A 271 -6.88 151.05 -32.16
C LEU A 271 -6.25 152.05 -31.17
N ILE A 272 -5.61 151.55 -30.10
CA ILE A 272 -4.93 152.38 -29.09
C ILE A 272 -3.63 152.99 -29.63
N SER A 273 -2.91 152.29 -30.52
CA SER A 273 -1.65 152.79 -31.12
C SER A 273 -1.84 153.92 -32.12
N ASN A 274 -2.99 153.99 -32.80
CA ASN A 274 -3.30 155.03 -33.79
C ASN A 274 -3.81 156.34 -33.16
N ILE A 275 -3.76 156.48 -31.83
CA ILE A 275 -4.21 157.66 -31.06
C ILE A 275 -3.01 158.36 -30.40
N LYS A 276 -1.77 158.07 -30.82
CA LYS A 276 -0.53 158.74 -30.38
C LYS A 276 0.18 159.41 -31.55
#